data_AF-A0A7C6YYR1-F1
#
_entry.id   AF-A0A7C6YYR1-F1
#
_cell.length_a   1.000
_cell.length_b   1.000
_cell.length_c   1.000
_cell.angle_alpha   90.00
_cell.angle_beta   90.00
_cell.angle_gamma   90.00
#
_symmetry.space_group_name_H-M   'P 1'
#
loop_
_entity.id
_entity.type
_entity.pdbx_description
1 polymer ?
#
loop_
_entity_poly.entity_id
_entity_poly.type
_entity_poly.pdbx_seq_one_letter_code
_entity_poly.pdbx_strand_id
1 'polypeptide(L)'
;MVQMNNNDYVYGSSAKKIQYDVYEENKVLKEKKKYRSNRFKKTRIVFSILLVFLTGFVVMYRYALITDLNYKISRLEKEYETIKNDNSRLKVAVEKNTDLSRIKTTAEERMNMQKPDKYQIVHIRVPKNNFTVISETYKNKQENNHFIAL
;
A
#
# COMPACT_ATOMS: atom_id res chain seq x y z
N MET A 1 -55.16 -17.25 -44.59
CA MET A 1 -55.12 -18.07 -43.36
C MET A 1 -55.48 -19.48 -43.78
N VAL A 2 -54.49 -20.39 -43.85
CA VAL A 2 -54.73 -21.77 -44.33
C VAL A 2 -54.89 -22.65 -43.10
N GLN A 3 -56.10 -23.15 -42.88
CA GLN A 3 -56.39 -24.14 -41.87
C GLN A 3 -55.75 -25.46 -42.31
N MET A 4 -54.75 -25.91 -41.56
CA MET A 4 -54.05 -27.18 -41.80
C MET A 4 -54.99 -28.32 -41.34
N ASN A 5 -55.60 -29.02 -42.29
CA ASN A 5 -56.36 -30.23 -42.00
C ASN A 5 -55.39 -31.34 -41.62
N ASN A 6 -55.45 -31.82 -40.38
CA ASN A 6 -54.39 -32.58 -39.72
C ASN A 6 -54.57 -34.11 -39.82
N ASN A 7 -55.13 -34.60 -40.94
CA ASN A 7 -55.52 -36.01 -41.09
C ASN A 7 -54.77 -36.76 -42.21
N ASP A 8 -53.58 -36.31 -42.59
CA ASP A 8 -52.72 -37.07 -43.51
C ASP A 8 -52.00 -38.21 -42.76
N TYR A 9 -52.58 -39.40 -42.85
CA TYR A 9 -52.00 -40.63 -42.32
C TYR A 9 -50.83 -41.08 -43.20
N VAL A 10 -49.60 -40.83 -42.74
CA VAL A 10 -48.38 -41.32 -43.39
C VAL A 10 -48.05 -42.70 -42.82
N TYR A 11 -48.17 -43.74 -43.65
CA TYR A 11 -47.88 -45.13 -43.28
C TYR A 11 -46.43 -45.51 -43.60
N GLY A 12 -45.80 -46.33 -42.73
CA GLY A 12 -44.45 -46.85 -42.91
C GLY A 12 -43.37 -46.13 -42.08
N SER A 13 -42.10 -46.37 -42.41
CA SER A 13 -40.93 -45.85 -41.65
C SER A 13 -40.79 -44.33 -41.64
N SER A 14 -41.55 -43.62 -42.48
CA SER A 14 -41.60 -42.15 -42.56
C SER A 14 -42.66 -41.53 -41.65
N ALA A 15 -43.43 -42.34 -40.91
CA ALA A 15 -44.42 -41.83 -39.96
C ALA A 15 -43.75 -40.98 -38.86
N LYS A 16 -44.31 -39.81 -38.58
CA LYS A 16 -43.85 -38.92 -37.52
C LYS A 16 -43.97 -39.64 -36.17
N LYS A 17 -42.83 -39.93 -35.53
CA LYS A 17 -42.81 -40.51 -34.18
C LYS A 17 -43.47 -39.53 -33.21
N ILE A 18 -44.46 -40.00 -32.48
CA ILE A 18 -45.15 -39.20 -31.46
C ILE A 18 -44.13 -38.93 -30.35
N GLN A 19 -43.69 -37.68 -30.19
CA GLN A 19 -42.86 -37.30 -29.04
C GLN A 19 -43.76 -37.30 -27.80
N TYR A 20 -43.63 -38.35 -27.00
CA TYR A 20 -44.32 -38.45 -25.73
C TYR A 20 -43.56 -37.64 -24.67
N ASP A 21 -44.04 -36.42 -24.36
CA ASP A 21 -43.55 -35.70 -23.20
C ASP A 21 -44.21 -36.27 -21.94
N VAL A 22 -43.49 -37.16 -21.26
CA VAL A 22 -43.88 -37.80 -19.98
C VAL A 22 -44.33 -36.76 -18.92
N TYR A 23 -43.89 -35.51 -19.05
CA TYR A 23 -44.21 -34.43 -18.13
C TYR A 23 -45.49 -33.64 -18.45
N GLU A 24 -46.10 -33.82 -19.62
CA GLU A 24 -47.37 -33.16 -19.97
C GLU A 24 -48.58 -33.93 -19.44
N GLU A 25 -48.58 -35.25 -19.57
CA GLU A 25 -49.69 -36.12 -19.21
C GLU A 25 -49.71 -36.46 -17.72
N ASN A 26 -48.53 -36.62 -17.09
CA ASN A 26 -48.42 -37.08 -15.71
C ASN A 26 -48.30 -35.90 -14.72
N LYS A 27 -49.41 -35.59 -14.01
CA LYS A 27 -49.51 -34.47 -13.06
C LYS A 27 -48.40 -34.47 -12.00
N VAL A 28 -48.04 -35.65 -11.47
CA VAL A 28 -47.00 -35.80 -10.43
C VAL A 28 -45.60 -35.42 -10.94
N LEU A 29 -45.26 -35.80 -12.18
CA LEU A 29 -43.95 -35.51 -12.77
C LEU A 29 -43.82 -34.04 -13.17
N LYS A 30 -44.93 -33.42 -13.63
CA LYS A 30 -45.02 -31.99 -13.93
C LYS A 30 -44.76 -31.14 -12.68
N GLU A 31 -45.35 -31.51 -11.55
CA GLU A 31 -45.15 -30.82 -10.27
C GLU A 31 -43.72 -31.00 -9.74
N LYS A 32 -43.13 -32.20 -9.87
CA LYS A 32 -41.73 -32.44 -9.49
C LYS A 32 -40.74 -31.61 -10.32
N LYS A 33 -41.00 -31.43 -11.62
CA LYS A 33 -40.21 -30.55 -12.52
C LYS A 33 -40.34 -29.08 -12.13
N LYS A 34 -41.57 -28.61 -11.82
CA LYS A 34 -41.82 -27.26 -11.30
C LYS A 34 -41.12 -27.03 -9.96
N TYR A 35 -41.19 -27.97 -9.02
CA TYR A 35 -40.54 -27.88 -7.72
C TYR A 35 -39.01 -27.77 -7.84
N ARG A 36 -38.39 -28.62 -8.68
CA ARG A 36 -36.94 -28.54 -8.97
C ARG A 36 -36.57 -27.18 -9.57
N SER A 37 -37.32 -26.69 -10.57
CA SER A 37 -37.09 -25.38 -11.17
C SER A 37 -37.24 -24.25 -10.14
N ASN A 38 -38.26 -24.29 -9.29
CA ASN A 38 -38.47 -23.29 -8.24
C ASN A 38 -37.35 -23.31 -7.18
N ARG A 39 -36.82 -24.48 -6.84
CA ARG A 39 -35.67 -24.61 -5.94
C ARG A 39 -34.42 -23.94 -6.53
N PHE A 40 -34.13 -24.18 -7.81
CA PHE A 40 -33.01 -23.51 -8.51
C PHE A 40 -33.19 -21.99 -8.58
N LYS A 41 -34.41 -21.50 -8.80
CA LYS A 41 -34.70 -20.06 -8.78
C LYS A 41 -34.49 -19.46 -7.38
N LYS A 42 -34.97 -20.13 -6.33
CA LYS A 42 -34.78 -19.72 -4.94
C LYS A 42 -33.30 -19.70 -4.54
N THR A 43 -32.52 -20.74 -4.88
CA THR A 43 -31.08 -20.77 -4.59
C THR A 43 -30.31 -19.69 -5.34
N ARG A 44 -30.71 -19.38 -6.58
CA ARG A 44 -30.10 -18.28 -7.35
C ARG A 44 -30.33 -16.92 -6.70
N ILE A 45 -31.52 -16.68 -6.15
CA ILE A 45 -31.82 -15.44 -5.42
C ILE A 45 -30.99 -15.35 -4.13
N VAL A 46 -30.94 -16.43 -3.35
CA VAL A 46 -30.13 -16.48 -2.11
C VAL A 46 -28.65 -16.27 -2.43
N PHE A 47 -28.14 -16.89 -3.48
CA PHE A 47 -26.76 -16.70 -3.92
C PHE A 47 -26.49 -15.26 -4.38
N SER A 48 -27.43 -14.63 -5.07
CA SER A 48 -27.31 -13.23 -5.47
C SER A 48 -27.22 -12.29 -4.25
N ILE A 49 -28.03 -12.53 -3.21
CA ILE A 49 -27.98 -11.76 -1.96
C ILE A 49 -26.65 -11.99 -1.25
N LEU A 50 -26.18 -13.24 -1.19
CA LEU A 50 -24.88 -13.58 -0.62
C LEU A 50 -23.73 -12.87 -1.34
N LEU A 51 -23.79 -12.78 -2.68
CA LEU A 51 -22.77 -12.12 -3.50
C LEU A 51 -22.72 -10.61 -3.21
N VAL A 52 -23.89 -9.95 -3.11
CA VAL A 52 -23.96 -8.53 -2.72
C VAL A 52 -23.39 -8.33 -1.31
N PHE A 53 -23.71 -9.22 -0.37
CA PHE A 53 -23.19 -9.17 0.99
C PHE A 53 -21.67 -9.34 1.05
N LEU A 54 -21.12 -10.32 0.32
CA LEU A 54 -19.68 -10.51 0.19
C LEU A 54 -19.00 -9.27 -0.38
N THR A 55 -19.62 -8.62 -1.36
CA THR A 55 -19.08 -7.39 -1.96
C THR A 55 -18.98 -6.28 -0.92
N GLY A 56 -19.99 -6.12 -0.05
CA GLY A 56 -19.92 -5.21 1.10
C GLY A 56 -18.79 -5.55 2.08
N PHE A 57 -18.60 -6.83 2.38
CA PHE A 57 -17.48 -7.30 3.22
C PHE A 57 -16.10 -6.99 2.61
N VAL A 58 -15.94 -7.20 1.30
CA VAL A 58 -14.69 -6.88 0.59
C VAL A 58 -14.39 -5.38 0.69
N VAL A 59 -15.39 -4.53 0.49
CA VAL A 59 -15.25 -3.09 0.62
C VAL A 59 -14.82 -2.72 2.05
N MET A 60 -15.49 -3.27 3.07
CA MET A 60 -15.14 -3.02 4.47
C MET A 60 -13.71 -3.49 4.81
N TYR A 61 -13.30 -4.66 4.32
CA TYR A 61 -11.92 -5.15 4.49
C TYR A 61 -10.89 -4.23 3.84
N ARG A 62 -11.17 -3.74 2.62
CA ARG A 62 -10.31 -2.76 1.95
C ARG A 62 -10.19 -1.47 2.77
N TYR A 63 -11.30 -0.96 3.32
CA TYR A 63 -11.26 0.22 4.18
C TYR A 63 -10.42 0.00 5.43
N ALA A 64 -10.56 -1.15 6.10
CA ALA A 64 -9.74 -1.46 7.27
C ALA A 64 -8.23 -1.48 6.94
N LEU A 65 -7.84 -2.06 5.81
CA LEU A 65 -6.44 -2.03 5.34
C LEU A 65 -5.95 -0.61 5.04
N ILE A 66 -6.79 0.21 4.38
CA ILE A 66 -6.46 1.61 4.09
C ILE A 66 -6.25 2.38 5.39
N THR A 67 -7.09 2.18 6.39
CA THR A 67 -6.93 2.83 7.69
C THR A 67 -5.64 2.44 8.38
N ASP A 68 -5.27 1.15 8.40
CA ASP A 68 -4.00 0.69 8.97
C ASP A 68 -2.79 1.30 8.24
N LEU A 69 -2.84 1.37 6.91
CA LEU A 69 -1.81 2.02 6.11
C LEU A 69 -1.71 3.52 6.41
N ASN A 70 -2.83 4.23 6.55
CA ASN A 70 -2.84 5.64 6.93
C ASN A 70 -2.24 5.86 8.31
N TYR A 71 -2.52 4.99 9.28
CA TYR A 71 -1.90 5.06 10.60
C TYR A 71 -0.37 4.88 10.52
N LYS A 72 0.10 3.92 9.72
CA LYS A 72 1.54 3.71 9.49
C LYS A 72 2.19 4.93 8.85
N ILE A 73 1.56 5.50 7.83
CA ILE A 73 2.05 6.72 7.16
C ILE A 73 2.13 7.87 8.15
N SER A 74 1.06 8.13 8.91
CA SER A 74 1.02 9.22 9.89
C SER A 74 2.09 9.04 10.98
N ARG A 75 2.34 7.81 11.42
CA ARG A 75 3.42 7.51 12.37
C ARG A 75 4.80 7.82 11.79
N LEU A 76 5.07 7.35 10.57
CA LEU A 76 6.34 7.59 9.88
C LEU A 76 6.57 9.08 9.62
N GLU A 77 5.53 9.81 9.24
CA GLU A 77 5.59 11.25 9.02
C GLU A 77 5.90 12.01 10.32
N LYS A 78 5.27 11.63 11.44
CA LYS A 78 5.62 12.18 12.76
C LYS A 78 7.07 11.91 13.12
N GLU A 79 7.54 10.68 12.93
CA GLU A 79 8.93 10.31 13.22
C GLU A 79 9.90 11.12 12.34
N TYR A 80 9.60 11.26 11.05
CA TYR A 80 10.36 12.09 10.13
C TYR A 80 10.43 13.55 10.57
N GLU A 81 9.29 14.17 10.90
CA GLU A 81 9.25 15.55 11.36
C GLU A 81 9.96 15.74 12.70
N THR A 82 9.91 14.76 13.62
CA THR A 82 10.70 14.81 14.85
C THR A 82 12.20 14.83 14.58
N ILE A 83 12.70 13.92 13.73
CA ILE A 83 14.12 13.85 13.37
C ILE A 83 14.57 15.12 12.66
N LYS A 84 13.75 15.63 11.73
CA LYS A 84 14.02 16.88 11.01
C LYS A 84 14.07 18.09 11.93
N ASN A 85 13.14 18.18 12.87
CA ASN A 85 13.11 19.25 13.86
C ASN A 85 14.32 19.15 14.81
N ASP A 86 14.68 17.95 15.25
CA ASP A 86 15.88 17.73 16.05
C ASP A 86 17.15 18.12 15.29
N ASN A 87 17.27 17.77 14.01
CA ASN A 87 18.40 18.19 13.18
C ASN A 87 18.48 19.71 13.06
N SER A 88 17.35 20.38 12.79
CA SER A 88 17.28 21.85 12.76
C SER A 88 17.70 22.47 14.09
N ARG A 89 17.20 21.94 15.22
CA ARG A 89 17.56 22.38 16.56
C ARG A 89 19.05 22.19 16.85
N LEU A 90 19.62 21.03 16.48
CA LEU A 90 21.05 20.77 16.61
C LEU A 90 21.86 21.75 15.75
N LYS A 91 21.44 22.02 14.52
CA LYS A 91 22.11 22.99 13.64
C LYS A 91 22.16 24.37 14.28
N VAL A 92 21.03 24.86 14.80
CA VAL A 92 20.97 26.14 15.51
C VAL A 92 21.85 26.13 16.76
N ALA A 93 21.89 25.02 17.51
CA ALA A 93 22.77 24.89 18.67
C ALA A 93 24.26 24.93 18.27
N VAL A 94 24.64 24.27 17.18
CA VAL A 94 26.00 24.32 16.62
C VAL A 94 26.35 25.73 16.20
N GLU A 95 25.47 26.43 15.48
CA GLU A 95 25.68 27.82 15.09
C GLU A 95 25.87 28.72 16.31
N LYS A 96 25.04 28.55 17.36
CA LYS A 96 25.17 29.30 18.61
C LYS A 96 26.44 28.96 19.40
N ASN A 97 26.93 27.73 19.35
CA ASN A 97 28.16 27.33 20.04
C ASN A 97 29.42 27.67 19.23
N THR A 98 29.30 27.80 17.90
CA THR A 98 30.35 28.27 16.99
C THR A 98 30.38 29.79 16.90
N ASP A 99 29.40 30.49 17.48
CA ASP A 99 29.40 31.94 17.60
C ASP A 99 30.67 32.39 18.33
N LEU A 100 31.48 33.18 17.63
CA LEU A 100 32.75 33.73 18.09
C LEU A 100 32.60 34.43 19.45
N SER A 101 31.44 35.04 19.70
CA SER A 101 31.11 35.73 20.95
C SER A 101 31.07 34.75 22.12
N ARG A 102 30.43 33.59 21.95
CA ARG A 102 30.36 32.54 22.98
C ARG A 102 31.69 31.85 23.22
N ILE A 103 32.45 31.61 22.15
CA ILE A 103 33.81 31.06 22.24
C ILE A 103 34.69 32.02 23.05
N LYS A 104 34.63 33.32 22.74
CA LYS A 104 35.38 34.36 23.46
C LYS A 104 35.01 34.38 24.96
N THR A 105 33.72 34.46 25.29
CA THR A 105 33.27 34.48 26.69
C THR A 105 33.69 33.22 27.43
N THR A 106 33.56 32.04 26.82
CA THR A 106 33.98 30.78 27.43
C THR A 106 35.50 30.72 27.66
N ALA A 107 36.29 31.21 26.71
CA ALA A 107 37.74 31.27 26.83
C ALA A 107 38.18 32.23 27.93
N GLU A 108 37.59 33.41 27.99
CA GLU A 108 37.91 34.43 28.98
C GLU A 108 37.46 34.02 30.39
N GLU A 109 36.22 33.54 30.56
CA GLU A 109 35.65 33.27 31.88
C GLU A 109 36.01 31.89 32.45
N ARG A 110 36.02 30.84 31.61
CA ARG A 110 36.22 29.47 32.09
C ARG A 110 37.65 28.97 31.93
N MET A 111 38.34 29.42 30.89
CA MET A 111 39.72 29.01 30.61
C MET A 111 40.75 30.06 31.02
N ASN A 112 40.29 31.18 31.59
CA ASN A 112 41.12 32.30 32.01
C ASN A 112 42.07 32.80 30.90
N MET A 113 41.66 32.64 29.64
CA MET A 113 42.42 33.08 28.47
C MET A 113 42.22 34.57 28.27
N GLN A 114 43.27 35.28 27.86
CA GLN A 114 43.16 36.69 27.46
C GLN A 114 43.46 36.84 25.98
N LYS A 115 42.87 37.86 25.36
CA LYS A 115 43.15 38.20 23.97
C LYS A 115 44.63 38.59 23.85
N PRO A 116 45.40 37.98 22.92
CA PRO A 116 46.80 38.31 22.74
C PRO A 116 46.98 39.72 22.19
N ASP A 117 48.08 40.36 22.59
CA ASP A 117 48.49 41.66 22.06
C ASP A 117 49.04 41.57 20.63
N LYS A 118 49.07 42.70 19.92
CA LYS A 118 49.49 42.76 18.50
C LYS A 118 50.88 42.16 18.23
N TYR A 119 51.80 42.24 19.19
CA TYR A 119 53.17 41.72 19.06
C TYR A 119 53.28 40.20 19.29
N GLN A 120 52.23 39.55 19.82
CA GLN A 120 52.20 38.11 20.09
C GLN A 120 51.61 37.30 18.91
N ILE A 121 51.23 37.96 17.81
CA ILE A 121 50.57 37.33 16.66
C ILE A 121 51.59 36.99 15.57
N VAL A 122 51.75 35.70 15.25
CA VAL A 122 52.61 35.21 14.17
C VAL A 122 51.74 34.68 13.02
N HIS A 123 51.94 35.21 11.81
CA HIS A 123 51.18 34.79 10.62
C HIS A 123 51.90 33.65 9.90
N ILE A 124 51.25 32.48 9.80
CA ILE A 124 51.74 31.32 9.04
C ILE A 124 50.99 31.19 7.71
N ARG A 125 51.71 30.85 6.63
CA ARG A 125 51.10 30.58 5.32
C ARG A 125 50.58 29.14 5.29
N VAL A 126 49.28 28.99 5.07
CA VAL A 126 48.65 27.67 4.87
C VAL A 126 48.66 27.33 3.38
N PRO A 127 49.27 26.20 2.97
CA PRO A 127 49.24 25.75 1.57
C PRO A 127 47.82 25.30 1.17
N LYS A 128 47.41 25.61 -0.07
CA LYS A 128 46.02 25.46 -0.57
C LYS A 128 45.63 24.05 -1.03
N ASN A 129 46.47 23.05 -0.78
CA ASN A 129 46.20 21.67 -1.14
C ASN A 129 45.19 21.06 -0.16
N ASN A 130 43.91 21.18 -0.49
CA ASN A 130 42.84 20.49 0.21
C ASN A 130 42.99 18.98 0.01
N PHE A 131 43.23 18.23 1.07
CA PHE A 131 43.10 16.78 1.06
C PHE A 131 42.02 16.38 2.08
N THR A 132 40.97 15.73 1.58
CA THR A 132 39.92 15.17 2.45
C THR A 132 40.40 13.80 2.93
N VAL A 133 40.84 13.72 4.18
CA VAL A 133 41.09 12.43 4.84
C VAL A 133 39.74 11.87 5.26
N ILE A 134 39.22 10.92 4.48
CA ILE A 134 38.03 10.17 4.86
C ILE A 134 38.51 9.08 5.84
N SER A 135 37.95 9.03 7.05
CA SER A 135 38.33 7.98 8.00
C SER A 135 37.92 6.60 7.48
N GLU A 136 38.74 5.58 7.78
CA GLU A 136 38.56 4.20 7.31
C GLU A 136 37.18 3.62 7.68
N THR A 137 36.59 4.10 8.78
CA THR A 137 35.24 3.75 9.23
C THR A 137 34.16 4.10 8.20
N TYR A 138 34.30 5.22 7.47
CA TYR A 138 33.32 5.62 6.44
C TYR A 138 33.48 4.84 5.13
N LYS A 139 34.68 4.37 4.78
CA LYS A 139 34.89 3.48 3.61
C LYS A 139 34.15 2.16 3.77
N ASN A 140 34.30 1.50 4.93
CA ASN A 140 33.66 0.21 5.19
C ASN A 140 32.13 0.27 5.14
N LYS A 141 31.50 1.39 5.55
CA LYS A 141 30.04 1.53 5.51
C LYS A 141 29.48 1.65 4.09
N GLN A 142 30.24 2.22 3.15
CA GLN A 142 29.82 2.37 1.75
C GLN A 142 29.89 1.04 0.99
N GLU A 143 30.94 0.25 1.23
CA GLU A 143 31.13 -1.05 0.61
C GLU A 143 30.04 -2.05 1.03
N ASN A 144 29.70 -2.06 2.33
CA ASN A 144 28.61 -2.91 2.86
C ASN A 144 27.22 -2.53 2.33
N ASN A 145 26.98 -1.24 2.06
CA ASN A 145 25.71 -0.80 1.50
C ASN A 145 25.55 -1.19 0.02
N HIS A 146 26.65 -1.32 -0.73
CA HIS A 146 26.60 -1.73 -2.13
C HIS A 146 26.29 -3.22 -2.30
N PHE A 147 26.73 -4.06 -1.36
CA PHE A 147 26.47 -5.50 -1.35
C PHE A 147 25.02 -5.89 -1.00
N ILE A 148 24.25 -4.99 -0.38
CA ILE A 148 22.85 -5.27 0.03
C ILE A 148 21.84 -4.84 -1.05
N ALA A 149 22.29 -4.17 -2.11
CA ALA A 149 21.44 -3.63 -3.18
C ALA A 149 21.39 -4.49 -4.48
N LEU A 150 21.87 -5.73 -4.43
CA LEU A 150 21.80 -6.74 -5.51
C LEU A 150 21.03 -7.98 -5.02
#